data_AF-A0A367EVU8-F1
#
_entry.id   AF-A0A367EVU8-F1
#
_cell.length_a   1.000
_cell.length_b   1.000
_cell.length_c   1.000
_cell.angle_alpha   90.00
_cell.angle_beta   90.00
_cell.angle_gamma   90.00
#
_symmetry.space_group_name_H-M   'P 1'
#
loop_
_entity.id
_entity.type
_entity.pdbx_description
1 polymer ?
#
loop_
_entity_poly.entity_id
_entity_poly.type
_entity_poly.pdbx_seq_one_letter_code
_entity_poly.pdbx_strand_id
1 'polypeptide(L)'
;MEERTGGEPRRPKKAAEAPPGPTGPDTGPQPQSGPDGRDADAEGLERPLPEKVRRRVVAFTGDALGGLTVAQLPPPLRQYARFTPQRRVKFGGNAMAAALESDAVFRQRIASRLRERLPELAGALDEGAPPPAADPVDVAAVGYVLRPAGWAKLVAAAGEEAQRAQAERAGEEAQRELTRLREELSHARNAARDDAERARRDVETLRKELDGTQRRLRSAQADVRRGEAALRKVQSELEVVRSAAGADKAASDSEVRRLKSRLAESESALEAQRRAAREGRSVEDMRVRLLLDTVLDAAQGLRRELALPPSESRPADTVEAVEPGRMSPKDVAARALSATDPALLDQLLALPQAHLVVDGYNVTKTGYPAMPLEKQRLRLLGGLAGLAAQSNAEVTCVFDGAELAAPVLLAPPRGVRVLFSKPGQTADELIRRLVRAEPPGRPVVVVSSDREVADGCAAAGARPVAATLLLKRLART
;
A
#
# COMPACT_ATOMS: atom_id res chain seq x y z
N MET A 1 -31.09 -24.35 34.63
CA MET A 1 -30.52 -23.15 33.97
C MET A 1 -30.81 -23.23 32.47
N GLU A 2 -31.95 -22.76 31.93
CA GLU A 2 -32.91 -21.76 32.43
C GLU A 2 -32.25 -20.40 32.70
N GLU A 3 -32.85 -19.27 32.33
CA GLU A 3 -34.28 -19.05 32.07
C GLU A 3 -34.65 -18.79 30.59
N ARG A 4 -35.95 -18.91 30.28
CA ARG A 4 -36.58 -18.43 29.03
C ARG A 4 -37.72 -17.48 29.38
N THR A 5 -37.70 -16.26 28.89
CA THR A 5 -38.80 -15.27 29.08
C THR A 5 -39.49 -14.96 27.76
N GLY A 6 -40.42 -15.83 27.35
CA GLY A 6 -41.30 -15.59 26.19
C GLY A 6 -42.55 -14.80 26.59
N GLY A 7 -42.77 -13.64 25.96
CA GLY A 7 -43.98 -12.82 26.15
C GLY A 7 -44.97 -13.02 25.01
N GLU A 8 -46.06 -13.77 25.25
CA GLU A 8 -47.16 -13.91 24.28
C GLU A 8 -48.21 -12.78 24.38
N PRO A 9 -48.90 -12.45 23.27
CA PRO A 9 -49.89 -11.36 23.23
C PRO A 9 -51.26 -11.78 23.76
N ARG A 10 -51.89 -10.92 24.59
CA ARG A 10 -53.26 -11.15 25.08
C ARG A 10 -54.30 -10.99 23.97
N ARG A 11 -55.04 -12.06 23.65
CA ARG A 11 -56.34 -12.00 22.95
C ARG A 11 -57.49 -11.66 23.92
N PRO A 12 -58.56 -10.98 23.48
CA PRO A 12 -59.74 -10.72 24.30
C PRO A 12 -60.67 -11.95 24.43
N LYS A 13 -61.44 -12.01 25.52
CA LYS A 13 -62.57 -12.96 25.71
C LYS A 13 -63.89 -12.36 25.18
N LYS A 14 -64.92 -13.20 25.03
CA LYS A 14 -66.24 -12.89 24.42
C LYS A 14 -67.38 -13.53 25.23
N ALA A 15 -68.58 -12.93 25.14
CA ALA A 15 -69.87 -13.33 25.73
C ALA A 15 -69.98 -13.20 27.26
N ALA A 16 -71.17 -13.00 27.85
CA ALA A 16 -72.52 -12.79 27.28
C ALA A 16 -72.98 -11.31 27.54
N GLU A 17 -74.22 -10.83 27.37
CA GLU A 17 -75.54 -11.43 27.10
C GLU A 17 -76.46 -10.38 26.42
N ALA A 18 -77.63 -10.75 25.88
CA ALA A 18 -78.53 -9.82 25.19
C ALA A 18 -80.02 -10.10 25.48
N PRO A 19 -80.85 -9.07 25.78
CA PRO A 19 -82.30 -9.16 25.75
C PRO A 19 -82.87 -8.79 24.35
N PRO A 20 -84.12 -9.20 24.02
CA PRO A 20 -84.67 -9.10 22.67
C PRO A 20 -85.59 -7.88 22.44
N GLY A 21 -85.83 -7.53 21.17
CA GLY A 21 -87.10 -6.92 20.72
C GLY A 21 -88.08 -8.02 20.25
N PRO A 22 -89.31 -7.72 19.78
CA PRO A 22 -89.67 -6.51 19.03
C PRO A 22 -91.07 -5.95 19.42
N THR A 23 -91.85 -5.48 18.43
CA THR A 23 -93.28 -5.09 18.45
C THR A 23 -93.69 -3.77 19.15
N GLY A 24 -94.29 -2.88 18.36
CA GLY A 24 -95.60 -2.27 18.69
C GLY A 24 -96.67 -2.90 17.78
N PRO A 25 -97.84 -2.27 17.50
CA PRO A 25 -98.31 -0.96 17.97
C PRO A 25 -99.65 -1.01 18.73
N ASP A 26 -99.94 0.03 19.53
CA ASP A 26 -101.30 0.36 20.01
C ASP A 26 -101.33 1.88 20.31
N THR A 27 -102.24 2.75 19.84
CA THR A 27 -103.68 2.73 19.50
C THR A 27 -104.68 2.84 20.67
N GLY A 28 -104.26 3.49 21.77
CA GLY A 28 -105.16 4.05 22.79
C GLY A 28 -105.87 5.35 22.35
N PRO A 29 -107.07 5.67 22.89
CA PRO A 29 -108.03 6.57 22.22
C PRO A 29 -107.84 8.08 22.42
N GLN A 30 -108.34 8.84 21.44
CA GLN A 30 -108.66 10.27 21.59
C GLN A 30 -109.77 10.49 22.64
N PRO A 31 -109.65 11.47 23.54
CA PRO A 31 -110.81 12.05 24.20
C PRO A 31 -111.51 13.01 23.22
N GLN A 32 -112.53 12.52 22.51
CA GLN A 32 -113.49 13.40 21.82
C GLN A 32 -114.51 13.90 22.85
N SER A 33 -114.31 15.12 23.36
CA SER A 33 -115.33 15.88 24.10
C SER A 33 -115.92 16.95 23.18
N GLY A 34 -117.24 17.00 23.07
CA GLY A 34 -117.97 17.81 22.08
C GLY A 34 -117.99 19.33 22.35
N PRO A 35 -118.63 20.10 21.46
CA PRO A 35 -118.64 21.56 21.50
C PRO A 35 -119.67 22.10 22.51
N ASP A 36 -119.33 22.11 23.79
CA ASP A 36 -120.07 22.88 24.79
C ASP A 36 -119.58 24.34 24.81
N GLY A 37 -120.43 25.25 24.34
CA GLY A 37 -120.16 26.68 24.38
C GLY A 37 -120.41 27.25 25.78
N ARG A 38 -119.34 27.59 26.51
CA ARG A 38 -119.41 28.44 27.70
C ARG A 38 -118.05 29.11 28.02
N ASP A 39 -118.15 30.26 28.68
CA ASP A 39 -117.11 30.95 29.46
C ASP A 39 -115.83 31.38 28.69
N ALA A 40 -115.92 32.54 28.02
CA ALA A 40 -114.81 33.20 27.32
C ALA A 40 -113.79 33.91 28.25
N ASP A 41 -113.81 33.62 29.56
CA ASP A 41 -113.15 34.40 30.62
C ASP A 41 -111.95 33.67 31.29
N ALA A 42 -111.32 32.72 30.58
CA ALA A 42 -110.22 31.93 31.15
C ALA A 42 -109.04 31.60 30.18
N GLU A 43 -108.75 32.43 29.18
CA GLU A 43 -107.51 32.26 28.39
C GLU A 43 -106.26 32.50 29.26
N GLY A 44 -105.52 31.42 29.56
CA GLY A 44 -104.26 31.43 30.32
C GLY A 44 -103.06 30.92 29.51
N LEU A 45 -101.84 31.10 30.06
CA LEU A 45 -100.63 30.48 29.51
C LEU A 45 -100.43 29.07 30.08
N GLU A 46 -100.45 28.05 29.21
CA GLU A 46 -100.05 26.67 29.56
C GLU A 46 -98.54 26.51 29.74
N ARG A 47 -97.73 27.45 29.22
CA ARG A 47 -96.26 27.41 29.21
C ARG A 47 -95.67 28.79 29.53
N PRO A 48 -94.52 28.89 30.21
CA PRO A 48 -93.87 30.17 30.49
C PRO A 48 -93.47 30.89 29.20
N LEU A 49 -93.53 32.24 29.19
CA LEU A 49 -93.26 33.03 27.98
C LEU A 49 -91.90 32.69 27.36
N PRO A 50 -91.84 32.46 26.02
CA PRO A 50 -90.60 32.31 25.29
C PRO A 50 -89.64 33.47 25.52
N GLU A 51 -88.35 33.19 25.67
CA GLU A 51 -87.33 34.17 26.06
C GLU A 51 -87.31 35.43 25.17
N LYS A 52 -87.46 35.26 23.86
CA LYS A 52 -87.53 36.36 22.88
C LYS A 52 -88.76 37.24 23.12
N VAL A 53 -89.95 36.62 23.23
CA VAL A 53 -91.23 37.30 23.49
C VAL A 53 -91.19 38.04 24.82
N ARG A 54 -90.69 37.40 25.89
CA ARG A 54 -90.62 38.00 27.23
C ARG A 54 -89.72 39.25 27.25
N ARG A 55 -88.56 39.21 26.59
CA ARG A 55 -87.68 40.38 26.42
C ARG A 55 -88.39 41.50 25.65
N ARG A 56 -89.18 41.17 24.63
CA ARG A 56 -89.91 42.15 23.81
C ARG A 56 -91.09 42.79 24.55
N VAL A 57 -91.88 42.01 25.30
CA VAL A 57 -92.91 42.48 26.24
C VAL A 57 -92.31 43.48 27.24
N VAL A 58 -91.16 43.14 27.84
CA VAL A 58 -90.45 44.02 28.78
C VAL A 58 -89.92 45.28 28.10
N ALA A 59 -89.45 45.21 26.85
CA ALA A 59 -89.02 46.39 26.09
C ALA A 59 -90.18 47.35 25.79
N PHE A 60 -91.29 46.83 25.24
CA PHE A 60 -92.51 47.61 24.98
C PHE A 60 -93.06 48.28 26.26
N THR A 61 -93.05 47.55 27.37
CA THR A 61 -93.49 48.04 28.68
C THR A 61 -92.53 49.09 29.24
N GLY A 62 -91.22 48.85 29.14
CA GLY A 62 -90.17 49.77 29.59
C GLY A 62 -90.18 51.11 28.84
N ASP A 63 -90.57 51.12 27.58
CA ASP A 63 -90.87 52.36 26.83
C ASP A 63 -92.15 53.02 27.37
N ALA A 64 -93.27 52.30 27.39
CA ALA A 64 -94.58 52.81 27.79
C ALA A 64 -94.63 53.37 29.22
N LEU A 65 -93.82 52.82 30.15
CA LEU A 65 -93.61 53.39 31.50
C LEU A 65 -93.22 54.88 31.48
N GLY A 66 -92.53 55.34 30.44
CA GLY A 66 -92.10 56.74 30.32
C GLY A 66 -93.25 57.73 30.12
N GLY A 67 -94.43 57.25 29.71
CA GLY A 67 -95.65 58.05 29.54
C GLY A 67 -96.66 57.94 30.68
N LEU A 68 -96.28 57.38 31.84
CA LEU A 68 -97.15 57.20 33.01
C LEU A 68 -96.64 58.03 34.20
N THR A 69 -97.56 58.58 35.00
CA THR A 69 -97.22 59.30 36.23
C THR A 69 -96.89 58.32 37.36
N VAL A 70 -96.13 58.74 38.37
CA VAL A 70 -95.73 57.88 39.50
C VAL A 70 -96.93 57.31 40.27
N ALA A 71 -98.06 58.04 40.30
CA ALA A 71 -99.32 57.57 40.89
C ALA A 71 -100.01 56.47 40.06
N GLN A 72 -99.77 56.41 38.75
CA GLN A 72 -100.30 55.39 37.85
C GLN A 72 -99.48 54.09 37.85
N LEU A 73 -98.33 54.05 38.53
CA LEU A 73 -97.42 52.90 38.57
C LEU A 73 -97.59 52.04 39.84
N PRO A 74 -97.55 50.70 39.70
CA PRO A 74 -97.48 49.76 40.82
C PRO A 74 -96.30 50.06 41.76
N PRO A 75 -96.43 49.84 43.09
CA PRO A 75 -95.36 50.11 44.05
C PRO A 75 -93.95 49.63 43.67
N PRO A 76 -93.72 48.37 43.21
CA PRO A 76 -92.37 47.90 42.88
C PRO A 76 -91.73 48.59 41.65
N LEU A 77 -92.54 49.24 40.80
CA LEU A 77 -92.07 49.90 39.58
C LEU A 77 -91.72 51.38 39.77
N ARG A 78 -92.18 52.03 40.85
CA ARG A 78 -92.02 53.49 41.06
C ARG A 78 -90.55 53.92 41.10
N GLN A 79 -89.66 53.08 41.64
CA GLN A 79 -88.21 53.32 41.67
C GLN A 79 -87.59 53.42 40.25
N TYR A 80 -88.08 52.62 39.30
CA TYR A 80 -87.55 52.58 37.94
C TYR A 80 -88.13 53.67 37.04
N ALA A 81 -89.22 54.34 37.43
CA ALA A 81 -89.88 55.38 36.64
C ALA A 81 -88.92 56.50 36.18
N ARG A 82 -87.96 56.87 37.05
CA ARG A 82 -86.94 57.91 36.80
C ARG A 82 -85.74 57.45 35.95
N PHE A 83 -85.64 56.16 35.60
CA PHE A 83 -84.52 55.64 34.82
C PHE A 83 -84.75 55.86 33.32
N THR A 84 -83.65 55.95 32.54
CA THR A 84 -83.71 55.94 31.07
C THR A 84 -84.28 54.62 30.53
N PRO A 85 -84.92 54.57 29.34
CA PRO A 85 -85.62 53.37 28.86
C PRO A 85 -84.76 52.09 28.89
N GLN A 86 -83.52 52.17 28.40
CA GLN A 86 -82.56 51.06 28.45
C GLN A 86 -82.26 50.58 29.88
N ARG A 87 -82.15 51.49 30.86
CA ARG A 87 -81.95 51.15 32.27
C ARG A 87 -83.22 50.61 32.92
N ARG A 88 -84.42 51.06 32.51
CA ARG A 88 -85.70 50.46 32.94
C ARG A 88 -85.77 49.00 32.51
N VAL A 89 -85.54 48.71 31.23
CA VAL A 89 -85.52 47.35 30.67
C VAL A 89 -84.48 46.47 31.38
N LYS A 90 -83.25 46.98 31.58
CA LYS A 90 -82.15 46.19 32.18
C LYS A 90 -82.33 45.88 33.67
N PHE A 91 -82.83 46.82 34.49
CA PHE A 91 -82.88 46.67 35.95
C PHE A 91 -84.28 46.45 36.52
N GLY A 92 -85.33 46.91 35.84
CA GLY A 92 -86.73 46.69 36.22
C GLY A 92 -87.41 45.55 35.47
N GLY A 93 -86.69 44.82 34.61
CA GLY A 93 -87.27 43.85 33.66
C GLY A 93 -88.19 42.80 34.29
N ASN A 94 -87.69 42.09 35.32
CA ASN A 94 -88.48 41.06 36.02
C ASN A 94 -89.67 41.67 36.76
N ALA A 95 -89.51 42.85 37.36
CA ALA A 95 -90.60 43.56 38.04
C ALA A 95 -91.68 44.03 37.06
N MET A 96 -91.32 44.43 35.84
CA MET A 96 -92.28 44.79 34.79
C MET A 96 -93.04 43.57 34.28
N ALA A 97 -92.36 42.44 34.05
CA ALA A 97 -93.02 41.19 33.66
C ALA A 97 -94.06 40.75 34.70
N ALA A 98 -93.66 40.67 35.98
CA ALA A 98 -94.56 40.29 37.08
C ALA A 98 -95.73 41.28 37.28
N ALA A 99 -95.51 42.58 37.07
CA ALA A 99 -96.57 43.58 37.19
C ALA A 99 -97.62 43.49 36.06
N LEU A 100 -97.23 43.16 34.82
CA LEU A 100 -98.18 42.96 33.71
C LEU A 100 -99.07 41.72 33.91
N GLU A 101 -98.53 40.70 34.58
CA GLU A 101 -99.21 39.46 34.90
C GLU A 101 -100.21 39.67 36.04
N SER A 102 -99.75 40.26 37.16
CA SER A 102 -100.52 40.41 38.40
C SER A 102 -101.45 41.63 38.47
N ASP A 103 -101.12 42.77 37.85
CA ASP A 103 -101.93 44.00 37.92
C ASP A 103 -102.64 44.25 36.58
N ALA A 104 -103.94 43.94 36.54
CA ALA A 104 -104.79 44.15 35.38
C ALA A 104 -104.97 45.64 35.00
N VAL A 105 -104.98 46.55 35.97
CA VAL A 105 -105.15 47.99 35.74
C VAL A 105 -103.87 48.60 35.17
N PHE A 106 -102.71 48.15 35.65
CA PHE A 106 -101.43 48.49 35.05
C PHE A 106 -101.30 47.91 33.64
N ARG A 107 -101.66 46.64 33.42
CA ARG A 107 -101.69 46.03 32.08
C ARG A 107 -102.58 46.82 31.12
N GLN A 108 -103.79 47.22 31.52
CA GLN A 108 -104.67 48.08 30.73
C GLN A 108 -104.03 49.43 30.38
N ARG A 109 -103.35 50.09 31.32
CA ARG A 109 -102.64 51.35 31.06
C ARG A 109 -101.51 51.20 30.03
N ILE A 110 -100.74 50.10 30.10
CA ILE A 110 -99.71 49.79 29.10
C ILE A 110 -100.35 49.41 27.76
N ALA A 111 -101.46 48.66 27.76
CA ALA A 111 -102.21 48.30 26.56
C ALA A 111 -102.72 49.54 25.81
N SER A 112 -103.33 50.52 26.48
CA SER A 112 -103.75 51.78 25.84
C SER A 112 -102.57 52.53 25.22
N ARG A 113 -101.42 52.63 25.92
CA ARG A 113 -100.19 53.23 25.37
C ARG A 113 -99.61 52.44 24.18
N LEU A 114 -99.86 51.14 24.08
CA LEU A 114 -99.47 50.34 22.91
C LEU A 114 -100.45 50.52 21.74
N ARG A 115 -101.77 50.65 21.99
CA ARG A 115 -102.75 51.02 20.95
C ARG A 115 -102.47 52.41 20.37
N GLU A 116 -102.09 53.38 21.21
CA GLU A 116 -101.63 54.72 20.76
C GLU A 116 -100.37 54.67 19.87
N ARG A 117 -99.43 53.76 20.16
CA ARG A 117 -98.11 53.70 19.51
C ARG A 117 -98.07 52.81 18.28
N LEU A 118 -98.91 51.77 18.22
CA LEU A 118 -98.96 50.75 17.19
C LEU A 118 -100.42 50.47 16.76
N PRO A 119 -101.17 51.48 16.27
CA PRO A 119 -102.61 51.37 16.03
C PRO A 119 -102.98 50.29 15.01
N GLU A 120 -102.20 50.15 13.93
CA GLU A 120 -102.43 49.16 12.88
C GLU A 120 -102.30 47.72 13.40
N LEU A 121 -101.24 47.43 14.16
CA LEU A 121 -101.02 46.12 14.77
C LEU A 121 -102.03 45.83 15.89
N ALA A 122 -102.45 46.85 16.65
CA ALA A 122 -103.47 46.69 17.66
C ALA A 122 -104.85 46.38 17.06
N GLY A 123 -105.27 47.12 16.04
CA GLY A 123 -106.55 46.88 15.35
C GLY A 123 -106.60 45.49 14.71
N ALA A 124 -105.57 45.12 13.95
CA ALA A 124 -105.46 43.79 13.33
C ALA A 124 -105.43 42.63 14.36
N LEU A 125 -104.90 42.87 15.57
CA LEU A 125 -104.95 41.91 16.68
C LEU A 125 -106.31 41.85 17.37
N ASP A 126 -106.99 42.98 17.55
CA ASP A 126 -108.35 43.05 18.09
C ASP A 126 -109.40 42.46 17.12
N GLU A 127 -109.12 42.51 15.80
CA GLU A 127 -109.86 41.80 14.74
C GLU A 127 -109.49 40.30 14.60
N GLY A 128 -108.48 39.82 15.33
CA GLY A 128 -108.03 38.42 15.30
C GLY A 128 -107.20 38.01 14.06
N ALA A 129 -106.81 38.96 13.21
CA ALA A 129 -106.10 38.73 11.94
C ALA A 129 -104.70 39.39 11.96
N PRO A 130 -103.69 38.79 12.62
CA PRO A 130 -102.37 39.39 12.76
C PRO A 130 -101.69 39.65 11.39
N PRO A 131 -101.07 40.83 11.16
CA PRO A 131 -100.51 41.17 9.85
C PRO A 131 -99.36 40.22 9.45
N PRO A 132 -99.37 39.62 8.24
CA PRO A 132 -98.37 38.64 7.82
C PRO A 132 -96.96 39.23 7.58
N ALA A 133 -96.83 40.57 7.60
CA ALA A 133 -95.57 41.28 7.48
C ALA A 133 -94.95 41.71 8.84
N ALA A 134 -95.61 41.42 9.97
CA ALA A 134 -95.10 41.73 11.30
C ALA A 134 -94.24 40.58 11.86
N ASP A 135 -93.22 40.90 12.66
CA ASP A 135 -92.40 39.87 13.36
C ASP A 135 -93.30 39.06 14.32
N PRO A 136 -93.39 37.72 14.20
CA PRO A 136 -94.19 36.88 15.10
C PRO A 136 -93.87 37.09 16.60
N VAL A 137 -92.63 37.47 16.94
CA VAL A 137 -92.23 37.80 18.32
C VAL A 137 -92.86 39.11 18.80
N ASP A 138 -93.02 40.09 17.91
CA ASP A 138 -93.69 41.36 18.19
C ASP A 138 -95.21 41.18 18.27
N VAL A 139 -95.80 40.43 17.33
CA VAL A 139 -97.22 40.04 17.34
C VAL A 139 -97.57 39.34 18.66
N ALA A 140 -96.78 38.35 19.06
CA ALA A 140 -96.94 37.66 20.34
C ALA A 140 -96.74 38.58 21.56
N ALA A 141 -95.78 39.50 21.51
CA ALA A 141 -95.51 40.41 22.62
C ALA A 141 -96.59 41.49 22.79
N VAL A 142 -97.16 42.01 21.70
CA VAL A 142 -98.29 42.95 21.75
C VAL A 142 -99.57 42.21 22.13
N GLY A 143 -99.86 41.05 21.53
CA GLY A 143 -100.99 40.20 21.92
C GLY A 143 -100.97 39.81 23.40
N TYR A 144 -99.80 39.49 23.96
CA TYR A 144 -99.66 39.24 25.40
C TYR A 144 -100.11 40.43 26.26
N VAL A 145 -99.85 41.68 25.87
CA VAL A 145 -100.24 42.85 26.67
C VAL A 145 -101.69 43.27 26.40
N LEU A 146 -102.15 43.22 25.15
CA LEU A 146 -103.50 43.63 24.76
C LEU A 146 -104.60 42.63 25.18
N ARG A 147 -104.27 41.33 25.28
CA ARG A 147 -105.20 40.21 25.59
C ARG A 147 -106.45 40.12 24.66
N PRO A 148 -106.33 40.25 23.31
CA PRO A 148 -107.42 39.91 22.39
C PRO A 148 -107.67 38.40 22.39
N ALA A 149 -108.84 37.95 21.93
CA ALA A 149 -109.17 36.52 21.89
C ALA A 149 -108.13 35.71 21.09
N GLY A 150 -107.68 34.57 21.62
CA GLY A 150 -106.66 33.71 21.02
C GLY A 150 -105.21 34.14 21.28
N TRP A 151 -104.94 35.17 22.09
CA TRP A 151 -103.57 35.69 22.32
C TRP A 151 -102.58 34.61 22.80
N ALA A 152 -103.04 33.64 23.57
CA ALA A 152 -102.20 32.54 24.06
C ALA A 152 -101.63 31.68 22.91
N LYS A 153 -102.41 31.49 21.83
CA LYS A 153 -101.99 30.74 20.63
C LYS A 153 -100.90 31.49 19.85
N LEU A 154 -100.97 32.82 19.80
CA LEU A 154 -99.93 33.65 19.17
C LEU A 154 -98.60 33.54 19.93
N VAL A 155 -98.64 33.54 21.27
CA VAL A 155 -97.44 33.35 22.12
C VAL A 155 -96.87 31.94 21.99
N ALA A 156 -97.72 30.91 21.87
CA ALA A 156 -97.28 29.54 21.63
C ALA A 156 -96.60 29.40 20.25
N ALA A 157 -97.22 29.87 19.18
CA ALA A 157 -96.69 29.79 17.81
C ALA A 157 -95.33 30.51 17.67
N ALA A 158 -95.18 31.71 18.24
CA ALA A 158 -93.90 32.42 18.26
C ALA A 158 -92.83 31.71 19.12
N GLY A 159 -93.25 30.93 20.12
CA GLY A 159 -92.37 30.05 20.89
C GLY A 159 -91.86 28.86 20.08
N GLU A 160 -92.75 28.18 19.35
CA GLU A 160 -92.42 27.02 18.51
C GLU A 160 -91.57 27.42 17.29
N GLU A 161 -91.86 28.56 16.66
CA GLU A 161 -91.01 29.15 15.62
C GLU A 161 -89.61 29.47 16.15
N ALA A 162 -89.53 30.08 17.35
CA ALA A 162 -88.26 30.40 17.98
C ALA A 162 -87.45 29.15 18.37
N GLN A 163 -88.11 28.01 18.64
CA GLN A 163 -87.48 26.72 18.91
C GLN A 163 -87.04 26.01 17.63
N ARG A 164 -87.88 25.97 16.57
CA ARG A 164 -87.52 25.41 15.26
C ARG A 164 -86.29 26.10 14.69
N ALA A 165 -86.29 27.43 14.62
CA ALA A 165 -85.14 28.22 14.17
C ALA A 165 -83.90 28.15 15.09
N GLN A 166 -83.99 27.55 16.29
CA GLN A 166 -82.83 27.22 17.14
C GLN A 166 -82.34 25.79 16.87
N ALA A 167 -83.24 24.83 16.70
CA ALA A 167 -82.92 23.45 16.37
C ALA A 167 -82.25 23.33 14.98
N GLU A 168 -82.71 24.10 14.00
CA GLU A 168 -82.11 24.19 12.67
C GLU A 168 -80.65 24.68 12.74
N ARG A 169 -80.37 25.75 13.49
CA ARG A 169 -79.01 26.30 13.67
C ARG A 169 -78.09 25.31 14.37
N ALA A 170 -78.57 24.66 15.43
CA ALA A 170 -77.81 23.61 16.12
C ALA A 170 -77.54 22.41 15.19
N GLY A 171 -78.49 22.07 14.30
CA GLY A 171 -78.32 21.06 13.26
C GLY A 171 -77.30 21.45 12.20
N GLU A 172 -77.31 22.70 11.74
CA GLU A 172 -76.29 23.24 10.83
C GLU A 172 -74.90 23.25 11.46
N GLU A 173 -74.77 23.71 12.71
CA GLU A 173 -73.52 23.75 13.47
C GLU A 173 -72.97 22.33 13.66
N ALA A 174 -73.79 21.40 14.13
CA ALA A 174 -73.41 19.99 14.26
C ALA A 174 -73.05 19.33 12.91
N GLN A 175 -73.73 19.68 11.82
CA GLN A 175 -73.41 19.14 10.48
C GLN A 175 -72.11 19.73 9.92
N ARG A 176 -71.78 21.00 10.22
CA ARG A 176 -70.47 21.61 9.89
C ARG A 176 -69.36 20.92 10.69
N GLU A 177 -69.55 20.69 11.99
CA GLU A 177 -68.60 19.95 12.83
C GLU A 177 -68.42 18.49 12.36
N LEU A 178 -69.51 17.78 12.05
CA LEU A 178 -69.45 16.42 11.50
C LEU A 178 -68.74 16.37 10.14
N THR A 179 -68.86 17.40 9.32
CA THR A 179 -68.15 17.51 8.02
C THR A 179 -66.67 17.70 8.27
N ARG A 180 -66.29 18.68 9.10
CA ARG A 180 -64.90 18.92 9.51
C ARG A 180 -64.25 17.69 10.15
N LEU A 181 -64.93 17.00 11.07
CA LEU A 181 -64.40 15.80 11.72
C LEU A 181 -64.25 14.63 10.75
N ARG A 182 -65.11 14.52 9.71
CA ARG A 182 -64.92 13.54 8.62
C ARG A 182 -63.73 13.88 7.73
N GLU A 183 -63.47 15.17 7.49
CA GLU A 183 -62.30 15.66 6.76
C GLU A 183 -61.00 15.45 7.55
N GLU A 184 -60.95 15.83 8.82
CA GLU A 184 -59.79 15.59 9.70
C GLU A 184 -59.50 14.08 9.81
N LEU A 185 -60.54 13.24 9.95
CA LEU A 185 -60.41 11.78 9.96
C LEU A 185 -59.96 11.20 8.61
N SER A 186 -60.35 11.78 7.48
CA SER A 186 -59.90 11.31 6.16
C SER A 186 -58.44 11.69 5.89
N HIS A 187 -58.03 12.91 6.26
CA HIS A 187 -56.63 13.34 6.21
C HIS A 187 -55.74 12.49 7.10
N ALA A 188 -56.13 12.25 8.36
CA ALA A 188 -55.38 11.39 9.28
C ALA A 188 -55.25 9.94 8.77
N ARG A 189 -56.31 9.39 8.17
CA ARG A 189 -56.29 8.05 7.54
C ARG A 189 -55.40 7.98 6.30
N ASN A 190 -55.34 9.04 5.50
CA ASN A 190 -54.48 9.09 4.32
C ASN A 190 -53.01 9.27 4.72
N ALA A 191 -52.69 10.20 5.63
CA ALA A 191 -51.34 10.36 6.18
C ALA A 191 -50.79 9.04 6.76
N ALA A 192 -51.60 8.34 7.58
CA ALA A 192 -51.21 7.04 8.15
C ALA A 192 -51.05 5.92 7.11
N ARG A 193 -51.71 6.01 5.94
CA ARG A 193 -51.47 5.10 4.81
C ARG A 193 -50.16 5.44 4.11
N ASP A 194 -49.91 6.73 3.85
CA ASP A 194 -48.70 7.19 3.20
C ASP A 194 -47.45 6.89 4.04
N ASP A 195 -47.53 7.02 5.36
CA ASP A 195 -46.46 6.61 6.30
C ASP A 195 -46.26 5.09 6.32
N ALA A 196 -47.34 4.31 6.28
CA ALA A 196 -47.24 2.86 6.17
C ALA A 196 -46.65 2.42 4.82
N GLU A 197 -46.87 3.16 3.74
CA GLU A 197 -46.23 2.92 2.45
C GLU A 197 -44.76 3.35 2.43
N ARG A 198 -44.40 4.51 3.00
CA ARG A 198 -43.00 4.94 3.21
C ARG A 198 -42.22 3.85 3.95
N ALA A 199 -42.69 3.48 5.14
CA ALA A 199 -42.05 2.46 5.97
C ALA A 199 -41.92 1.09 5.28
N ARG A 200 -42.86 0.70 4.40
CA ARG A 200 -42.75 -0.53 3.58
C ARG A 200 -41.64 -0.42 2.54
N ARG A 201 -41.53 0.70 1.82
CA ARG A 201 -40.50 0.96 0.81
C ARG A 201 -39.11 1.03 1.47
N ASP A 202 -39.02 1.63 2.65
CA ASP A 202 -37.79 1.70 3.45
C ASP A 202 -37.34 0.31 3.90
N VAL A 203 -38.26 -0.50 4.45
CA VAL A 203 -37.99 -1.90 4.85
C VAL A 203 -37.60 -2.77 3.65
N GLU A 204 -38.20 -2.58 2.47
CA GLU A 204 -37.78 -3.29 1.25
C GLU A 204 -36.38 -2.88 0.79
N THR A 205 -36.04 -1.59 0.90
CA THR A 205 -34.72 -1.05 0.54
C THR A 205 -33.63 -1.56 1.48
N LEU A 206 -33.85 -1.45 2.80
CA LEU A 206 -32.95 -2.00 3.83
C LEU A 206 -32.77 -3.52 3.70
N ARG A 207 -33.80 -4.27 3.27
CA ARG A 207 -33.68 -5.70 2.95
C ARG A 207 -32.77 -5.95 1.74
N LYS A 208 -32.90 -5.17 0.67
CA LYS A 208 -32.01 -5.28 -0.51
C LYS A 208 -30.56 -4.94 -0.17
N GLU A 209 -30.35 -3.95 0.70
CA GLU A 209 -29.01 -3.58 1.20
C GLU A 209 -28.42 -4.66 2.13
N LEU A 210 -29.23 -5.25 3.01
CA LEU A 210 -28.81 -6.39 3.84
C LEU A 210 -28.46 -7.61 2.98
N ASP A 211 -29.25 -7.92 1.96
CA ASP A 211 -28.95 -8.98 0.99
C ASP A 211 -27.66 -8.70 0.21
N GLY A 212 -27.46 -7.46 -0.23
CA GLY A 212 -26.28 -7.01 -0.95
C GLY A 212 -25.00 -7.08 -0.09
N THR A 213 -25.06 -6.60 1.15
CA THR A 213 -23.94 -6.67 2.11
C THR A 213 -23.64 -8.11 2.52
N GLN A 214 -24.65 -8.95 2.76
CA GLN A 214 -24.44 -10.39 2.99
C GLN A 214 -23.80 -11.11 1.79
N ARG A 215 -24.20 -10.79 0.55
CA ARG A 215 -23.56 -11.35 -0.65
C ARG A 215 -22.10 -10.92 -0.75
N ARG A 216 -21.78 -9.65 -0.50
CA ARG A 216 -20.40 -9.13 -0.44
C ARG A 216 -19.58 -9.83 0.65
N LEU A 217 -20.14 -10.00 1.86
CA LEU A 217 -19.49 -10.71 2.97
C LEU A 217 -19.19 -12.18 2.61
N ARG A 218 -20.15 -12.89 2.02
CA ARG A 218 -19.96 -14.28 1.56
C ARG A 218 -18.90 -14.38 0.46
N SER A 219 -18.82 -13.42 -0.47
CA SER A 219 -17.72 -13.35 -1.44
C SER A 219 -16.39 -13.16 -0.72
N ALA A 220 -16.24 -12.11 0.09
CA ALA A 220 -15.00 -11.82 0.79
C ALA A 220 -14.51 -12.99 1.67
N GLN A 221 -15.42 -13.72 2.33
CA GLN A 221 -15.10 -14.93 3.08
C GLN A 221 -14.65 -16.10 2.17
N ALA A 222 -15.22 -16.25 0.97
CA ALA A 222 -14.73 -17.20 -0.01
C ALA A 222 -13.36 -16.78 -0.59
N ASP A 223 -13.15 -15.49 -0.80
CA ASP A 223 -11.90 -14.91 -1.31
C ASP A 223 -10.75 -15.09 -0.30
N VAL A 224 -11.00 -14.83 0.99
CA VAL A 224 -10.07 -15.14 2.10
C VAL A 224 -9.75 -16.63 2.15
N ARG A 225 -10.76 -17.53 2.10
CA ARG A 225 -10.53 -18.98 2.09
C ARG A 225 -9.73 -19.46 0.87
N ARG A 226 -9.93 -18.86 -0.31
CA ARG A 226 -9.11 -19.13 -1.51
C ARG A 226 -7.68 -18.63 -1.31
N GLY A 227 -7.48 -17.46 -0.72
CA GLY A 227 -6.17 -16.92 -0.35
C GLY A 227 -5.43 -17.80 0.66
N GLU A 228 -6.09 -18.26 1.73
CA GLU A 228 -5.54 -19.20 2.71
C GLU A 228 -5.12 -20.53 2.05
N ALA A 229 -5.96 -21.09 1.17
CA ALA A 229 -5.65 -22.32 0.47
C ALA A 229 -4.45 -22.16 -0.49
N ALA A 230 -4.36 -21.05 -1.20
CA ALA A 230 -3.22 -20.72 -2.05
C ALA A 230 -1.94 -20.51 -1.22
N LEU A 231 -2.03 -19.82 -0.07
CA LEU A 231 -0.89 -19.63 0.84
C LEU A 231 -0.38 -20.95 1.40
N ARG A 232 -1.27 -21.84 1.87
CA ARG A 232 -0.90 -23.19 2.35
C ARG A 232 -0.23 -24.02 1.26
N LYS A 233 -0.73 -23.92 0.01
CA LYS A 233 -0.10 -24.59 -1.14
C LYS A 233 1.33 -24.07 -1.35
N VAL A 234 1.52 -22.74 -1.47
CA VAL A 234 2.84 -22.13 -1.67
C VAL A 234 3.80 -22.42 -0.50
N GLN A 235 3.29 -22.49 0.74
CA GLN A 235 4.06 -22.92 1.90
C GLN A 235 4.55 -24.37 1.75
N SER A 236 3.67 -25.30 1.36
CA SER A 236 4.08 -26.70 1.13
C SER A 236 5.07 -26.87 -0.04
N GLU A 237 4.90 -26.09 -1.12
CA GLU A 237 5.85 -26.08 -2.25
C GLU A 237 7.22 -25.53 -1.82
N LEU A 238 7.24 -24.46 -1.00
CA LEU A 238 8.46 -23.90 -0.43
C LEU A 238 9.15 -24.86 0.56
N GLU A 239 8.40 -25.61 1.37
CA GLU A 239 8.94 -26.63 2.27
C GLU A 239 9.57 -27.80 1.49
N VAL A 240 8.94 -28.26 0.41
CA VAL A 240 9.50 -29.28 -0.49
C VAL A 240 10.80 -28.78 -1.12
N VAL A 241 10.81 -27.59 -1.71
CA VAL A 241 12.03 -26.99 -2.31
C VAL A 241 13.13 -26.80 -1.26
N ARG A 242 12.79 -26.37 -0.04
CA ARG A 242 13.74 -26.21 1.06
C ARG A 242 14.30 -27.54 1.56
N SER A 243 13.50 -28.61 1.59
CA SER A 243 13.99 -29.95 1.96
C SER A 243 14.90 -30.55 0.89
N ALA A 244 14.56 -30.36 -0.40
CA ALA A 244 15.39 -30.81 -1.51
C ALA A 244 16.75 -30.11 -1.51
N ALA A 245 16.76 -28.76 -1.47
CA ALA A 245 18.00 -27.99 -1.38
C ALA A 245 18.83 -28.30 -0.11
N GLY A 246 18.18 -28.69 0.99
CA GLY A 246 18.84 -29.19 2.19
C GLY A 246 19.52 -30.55 1.97
N ALA A 247 18.87 -31.47 1.28
CA ALA A 247 19.40 -32.78 0.92
C ALA A 247 20.54 -32.68 -0.11
N ASP A 248 20.38 -31.88 -1.17
CA ASP A 248 21.39 -31.64 -2.20
C ASP A 248 22.67 -31.02 -1.60
N LYS A 249 22.50 -30.09 -0.66
CA LYS A 249 23.62 -29.54 0.10
C LYS A 249 24.29 -30.60 0.98
N ALA A 250 23.51 -31.41 1.72
CA ALA A 250 24.07 -32.46 2.58
C ALA A 250 24.83 -33.52 1.77
N ALA A 251 24.33 -33.89 0.59
CA ALA A 251 25.03 -34.75 -0.36
C ALA A 251 26.35 -34.11 -0.82
N SER A 252 26.30 -32.85 -1.29
CA SER A 252 27.48 -32.07 -1.72
C SER A 252 28.53 -31.94 -0.61
N ASP A 253 28.12 -31.63 0.62
CA ASP A 253 29.00 -31.56 1.79
C ASP A 253 29.63 -32.92 2.12
N SER A 254 28.92 -34.04 1.86
CA SER A 254 29.46 -35.40 2.02
C SER A 254 30.46 -35.77 0.92
N GLU A 255 30.23 -35.36 -0.33
CA GLU A 255 31.16 -35.56 -1.44
C GLU A 255 32.43 -34.75 -1.26
N VAL A 256 32.33 -33.47 -0.84
CA VAL A 256 33.47 -32.62 -0.52
C VAL A 256 34.31 -33.24 0.62
N ARG A 257 33.69 -33.85 1.64
CA ARG A 257 34.42 -34.59 2.69
C ARG A 257 35.12 -35.83 2.13
N ARG A 258 34.43 -36.61 1.29
CA ARG A 258 34.99 -37.83 0.65
C ARG A 258 36.16 -37.52 -0.29
N LEU A 259 36.06 -36.43 -1.06
CA LEU A 259 37.12 -35.95 -1.95
C LEU A 259 38.32 -35.42 -1.15
N LYS A 260 38.09 -34.72 -0.03
CA LYS A 260 39.18 -34.30 0.88
C LYS A 260 39.89 -35.49 1.54
N SER A 261 39.17 -36.54 1.95
CA SER A 261 39.78 -37.78 2.44
C SER A 261 40.67 -38.42 1.37
N ARG A 262 40.13 -38.65 0.17
CA ARG A 262 40.87 -39.21 -0.97
C ARG A 262 42.09 -38.37 -1.38
N LEU A 263 41.99 -37.04 -1.30
CA LEU A 263 43.11 -36.15 -1.56
C LEU A 263 44.22 -36.38 -0.52
N ALA A 264 43.91 -36.31 0.78
CA ALA A 264 44.88 -36.55 1.85
C ALA A 264 45.48 -37.97 1.81
N GLU A 265 44.68 -38.99 1.49
CA GLU A 265 45.14 -40.35 1.21
C GLU A 265 46.17 -40.35 0.07
N SER A 266 45.85 -39.71 -1.07
CA SER A 266 46.75 -39.64 -2.23
C SER A 266 48.01 -38.80 -1.99
N GLU A 267 47.92 -37.73 -1.20
CA GLU A 267 49.05 -36.89 -0.81
C GLU A 267 49.99 -37.65 0.13
N SER A 268 49.45 -38.38 1.12
CA SER A 268 50.26 -39.23 2.00
C SER A 268 50.93 -40.40 1.25
N ALA A 269 50.26 -40.96 0.24
CA ALA A 269 50.85 -41.98 -0.63
C ALA A 269 51.97 -41.41 -1.53
N LEU A 270 51.79 -40.21 -2.09
CA LEU A 270 52.83 -39.50 -2.84
C LEU A 270 54.00 -39.10 -1.94
N GLU A 271 53.76 -38.72 -0.69
CA GLU A 271 54.82 -38.50 0.29
C GLU A 271 55.57 -39.80 0.63
N ALA A 272 54.87 -40.90 0.87
CA ALA A 272 55.50 -42.19 1.13
C ALA A 272 56.38 -42.65 -0.05
N GLN A 273 55.87 -42.53 -1.29
CA GLN A 273 56.66 -42.75 -2.50
C GLN A 273 57.86 -41.81 -2.61
N ARG A 274 57.71 -40.52 -2.26
CA ARG A 274 58.82 -39.54 -2.25
C ARG A 274 59.86 -39.83 -1.17
N ARG A 275 59.47 -40.39 -0.02
CA ARG A 275 60.38 -40.84 1.06
C ARG A 275 61.14 -42.08 0.61
N ALA A 276 60.45 -43.14 0.17
CA ALA A 276 61.07 -44.35 -0.36
C ALA A 276 62.00 -44.06 -1.56
N ALA A 277 61.61 -43.14 -2.46
CA ALA A 277 62.43 -42.70 -3.58
C ALA A 277 63.54 -41.70 -3.20
N ARG A 278 63.61 -41.21 -1.96
CA ARG A 278 64.77 -40.50 -1.39
C ARG A 278 65.69 -41.49 -0.65
N GLU A 279 65.13 -42.45 0.07
CA GLU A 279 65.86 -43.51 0.77
C GLU A 279 66.60 -44.41 -0.23
N GLY A 280 65.90 -44.90 -1.27
CA GLY A 280 66.51 -45.64 -2.38
C GLY A 280 67.62 -44.85 -3.06
N ARG A 281 67.38 -43.57 -3.37
CA ARG A 281 68.44 -42.69 -3.90
C ARG A 281 69.57 -42.43 -2.92
N SER A 282 69.34 -42.36 -1.61
CA SER A 282 70.45 -42.22 -0.64
C SER A 282 71.30 -43.50 -0.54
N VAL A 283 70.72 -44.68 -0.77
CA VAL A 283 71.46 -45.94 -0.90
C VAL A 283 72.24 -45.99 -2.22
N GLU A 284 71.65 -45.52 -3.33
CA GLU A 284 72.34 -45.35 -4.60
C GLU A 284 73.46 -44.30 -4.51
N ASP A 285 73.22 -43.14 -3.91
CA ASP A 285 74.18 -42.06 -3.69
C ASP A 285 75.30 -42.51 -2.74
N MET A 286 75.01 -43.30 -1.70
CA MET A 286 76.05 -43.92 -0.86
C MET A 286 76.88 -44.93 -1.65
N ARG A 287 76.27 -45.75 -2.52
CA ARG A 287 76.99 -46.70 -3.38
C ARG A 287 77.83 -45.99 -4.44
N VAL A 288 77.27 -44.95 -5.08
CA VAL A 288 77.98 -44.09 -6.03
C VAL A 288 79.13 -43.41 -5.33
N ARG A 289 78.93 -42.84 -4.14
CA ARG A 289 79.99 -42.22 -3.34
C ARG A 289 81.09 -43.21 -2.99
N LEU A 290 80.77 -44.41 -2.49
CA LEU A 290 81.78 -45.44 -2.22
C LEU A 290 82.58 -45.81 -3.47
N LEU A 291 81.93 -45.94 -4.64
CA LEU A 291 82.62 -46.18 -5.91
C LEU A 291 83.49 -44.97 -6.32
N LEU A 292 82.99 -43.75 -6.17
CA LEU A 292 83.70 -42.51 -6.51
C LEU A 292 84.89 -42.27 -5.58
N ASP A 293 84.75 -42.56 -4.28
CA ASP A 293 85.82 -42.55 -3.29
C ASP A 293 86.88 -43.61 -3.67
N THR A 294 86.51 -44.86 -4.04
CA THR A 294 87.50 -45.83 -4.54
C THR A 294 88.19 -45.43 -5.85
N VAL A 295 87.50 -44.70 -6.74
CA VAL A 295 88.11 -44.16 -7.98
C VAL A 295 88.99 -42.96 -7.67
N LEU A 296 88.65 -42.12 -6.69
CA LEU A 296 89.48 -41.01 -6.23
C LEU A 296 90.71 -41.50 -5.46
N ASP A 297 90.60 -42.56 -4.68
CA ASP A 297 91.73 -43.19 -4.01
C ASP A 297 92.64 -43.91 -5.02
N ALA A 298 92.07 -44.61 -6.00
CA ALA A 298 92.84 -45.15 -7.12
C ALA A 298 93.53 -44.06 -7.95
N ALA A 299 92.85 -42.94 -8.21
CA ALA A 299 93.43 -41.79 -8.93
C ALA A 299 94.47 -41.03 -8.10
N GLN A 300 94.33 -40.94 -6.77
CA GLN A 300 95.33 -40.38 -5.86
C GLN A 300 96.54 -41.31 -5.71
N GLY A 301 96.33 -42.63 -5.64
CA GLY A 301 97.39 -43.64 -5.70
C GLY A 301 98.17 -43.53 -7.00
N LEU A 302 97.47 -43.57 -8.14
CA LEU A 302 98.08 -43.40 -9.46
C LEU A 302 98.78 -42.04 -9.60
N ARG A 303 98.25 -40.97 -9.02
CA ARG A 303 98.89 -39.64 -9.00
C ARG A 303 100.14 -39.58 -8.11
N ARG A 304 100.22 -40.40 -7.05
CA ARG A 304 101.43 -40.56 -6.23
C ARG A 304 102.49 -41.38 -6.98
N GLU A 305 102.12 -42.52 -7.56
CA GLU A 305 103.01 -43.37 -8.37
C GLU A 305 103.53 -42.65 -9.62
N LEU A 306 102.72 -41.80 -10.26
CA LEU A 306 103.10 -40.98 -11.43
C LEU A 306 103.64 -39.58 -11.07
N ALA A 307 103.74 -39.25 -9.77
CA ALA A 307 104.32 -38.00 -9.24
C ALA A 307 103.84 -36.67 -9.89
N LEU A 308 102.55 -36.55 -10.25
CA LEU A 308 102.04 -35.40 -11.03
C LEU A 308 101.66 -34.16 -10.17
N PRO A 309 102.39 -33.02 -10.24
CA PRO A 309 102.01 -31.77 -9.58
C PRO A 309 100.75 -31.13 -10.20
N PRO A 310 100.09 -30.16 -9.54
CA PRO A 310 98.97 -29.42 -10.13
C PRO A 310 99.45 -28.50 -11.27
N SER A 311 98.68 -28.43 -12.36
CA SER A 311 98.95 -27.56 -13.51
C SER A 311 98.46 -26.13 -13.28
N GLU A 312 99.36 -25.15 -13.36
CA GLU A 312 99.03 -23.73 -13.16
C GLU A 312 98.60 -23.00 -14.45
N SER A 313 98.89 -23.57 -15.63
CA SER A 313 98.53 -23.04 -16.96
C SER A 313 97.34 -23.77 -17.59
N ARG A 314 96.57 -23.08 -18.46
CA ARG A 314 95.48 -23.68 -19.26
C ARG A 314 95.88 -23.78 -20.74
N PRO A 315 95.31 -24.73 -21.52
CA PRO A 315 95.59 -24.86 -22.95
C PRO A 315 95.29 -23.59 -23.76
N ALA A 316 94.21 -22.88 -23.44
CA ALA A 316 93.88 -21.58 -24.03
C ALA A 316 95.04 -20.56 -23.99
N ASP A 317 95.82 -20.60 -22.91
CA ASP A 317 96.84 -19.62 -22.58
C ASP A 317 98.16 -19.87 -23.38
N THR A 318 98.19 -20.90 -24.25
CA THR A 318 99.32 -21.17 -25.18
C THR A 318 99.14 -20.51 -26.56
N VAL A 319 98.02 -19.84 -26.83
CA VAL A 319 97.73 -19.22 -28.13
C VAL A 319 98.13 -17.73 -28.10
N GLU A 320 99.21 -17.36 -28.79
CA GLU A 320 99.70 -15.97 -28.82
C GLU A 320 98.64 -14.92 -29.21
N ALA A 321 98.18 -14.17 -28.21
CA ALA A 321 97.39 -12.95 -28.33
C ALA A 321 97.67 -12.02 -27.12
N VAL A 322 97.13 -10.80 -27.11
CA VAL A 322 97.44 -9.77 -26.09
C VAL A 322 96.40 -9.80 -24.96
N GLU A 323 96.83 -9.96 -23.70
CA GLU A 323 95.95 -10.15 -22.52
C GLU A 323 96.28 -9.24 -21.31
N PRO A 324 95.23 -8.73 -20.61
CA PRO A 324 95.30 -8.27 -19.20
C PRO A 324 94.78 -9.30 -18.16
N GLY A 325 95.25 -9.22 -16.90
CA GLY A 325 95.17 -10.29 -15.87
C GLY A 325 93.85 -10.54 -15.08
N ARG A 326 93.87 -11.58 -14.22
CA ARG A 326 92.70 -12.33 -13.68
C ARG A 326 92.66 -12.55 -12.15
N MET A 327 91.48 -12.83 -11.57
CA MET A 327 91.22 -13.84 -10.49
C MET A 327 89.70 -14.14 -10.29
N SER A 328 89.30 -15.15 -9.48
CA SER A 328 87.97 -15.83 -9.41
C SER A 328 87.66 -16.35 -7.96
N PRO A 329 86.74 -17.30 -7.57
CA PRO A 329 85.74 -18.18 -8.27
C PRO A 329 84.37 -18.53 -7.54
N LYS A 330 83.59 -19.53 -8.06
CA LYS A 330 82.57 -20.43 -7.41
C LYS A 330 81.13 -19.95 -7.06
N ASP A 331 80.03 -20.75 -7.10
CA ASP A 331 79.73 -22.10 -7.66
C ASP A 331 78.20 -22.45 -7.72
N VAL A 332 77.79 -23.40 -8.60
CA VAL A 332 76.58 -24.32 -8.54
C VAL A 332 75.14 -23.72 -8.69
N ALA A 333 74.13 -24.32 -9.36
CA ALA A 333 74.01 -25.31 -10.46
C ALA A 333 72.54 -25.30 -11.03
N ALA A 334 72.25 -25.94 -12.18
CA ALA A 334 71.03 -25.70 -12.99
C ALA A 334 70.28 -26.95 -13.56
N ARG A 335 69.05 -26.74 -14.09
CA ARG A 335 68.26 -27.59 -15.03
C ARG A 335 67.19 -26.73 -15.74
N ALA A 336 66.62 -27.04 -16.91
CA ALA A 336 67.13 -27.58 -18.19
C ALA A 336 65.97 -27.58 -19.24
N LEU A 337 66.09 -26.90 -20.40
CA LEU A 337 65.03 -26.87 -21.46
C LEU A 337 65.51 -26.36 -22.85
N SER A 338 64.85 -26.86 -23.91
CA SER A 338 64.69 -26.42 -25.32
C SER A 338 65.81 -25.70 -26.11
N ALA A 339 66.05 -26.15 -27.35
CA ALA A 339 67.15 -25.72 -28.23
C ALA A 339 66.92 -24.44 -29.08
N THR A 340 65.88 -23.65 -28.78
CA THR A 340 65.71 -22.28 -29.36
C THR A 340 65.44 -21.23 -28.26
N ASP A 341 65.51 -21.66 -27.00
CA ASP A 341 65.46 -20.80 -25.82
C ASP A 341 66.88 -20.29 -25.51
N PRO A 342 67.06 -19.00 -25.15
CA PRO A 342 68.29 -18.54 -24.49
C PRO A 342 68.74 -19.43 -23.33
N ALA A 343 67.83 -20.14 -22.65
CA ALA A 343 68.16 -21.12 -21.62
C ALA A 343 69.08 -22.26 -22.09
N LEU A 344 69.13 -22.59 -23.40
CA LEU A 344 70.14 -23.54 -23.93
C LEU A 344 71.56 -22.99 -23.72
N LEU A 345 71.78 -21.70 -23.95
CA LEU A 345 73.08 -21.08 -23.75
C LEU A 345 73.46 -21.10 -22.28
N ASP A 346 72.54 -20.78 -21.37
CA ASP A 346 72.76 -20.91 -19.92
C ASP A 346 73.14 -22.35 -19.51
N GLN A 347 72.50 -23.38 -20.09
CA GLN A 347 72.85 -24.80 -19.85
C GLN A 347 74.24 -25.16 -20.37
N LEU A 348 74.65 -24.64 -21.54
CA LEU A 348 75.98 -24.89 -22.09
C LEU A 348 77.08 -24.19 -21.27
N LEU A 349 76.81 -23.00 -20.74
CA LEU A 349 77.73 -22.24 -19.88
C LEU A 349 77.75 -22.74 -18.43
N ALA A 350 76.77 -23.54 -18.02
CA ALA A 350 76.75 -24.25 -16.74
C ALA A 350 77.58 -25.56 -16.76
N LEU A 351 78.12 -25.99 -17.90
CA LEU A 351 79.01 -27.15 -17.97
C LEU A 351 80.36 -26.84 -17.30
N PRO A 352 80.95 -27.80 -16.55
CA PRO A 352 82.20 -27.56 -15.84
C PRO A 352 83.34 -27.25 -16.82
N GLN A 353 84.08 -26.17 -16.52
CA GLN A 353 85.21 -25.67 -17.32
C GLN A 353 84.86 -25.28 -18.77
N ALA A 354 83.59 -25.01 -19.08
CA ALA A 354 83.17 -24.57 -20.41
C ALA A 354 83.95 -23.34 -20.89
N HIS A 355 84.16 -23.23 -22.21
CA HIS A 355 84.83 -22.11 -22.86
C HIS A 355 83.92 -21.49 -23.90
N LEU A 356 83.48 -20.26 -23.66
CA LEU A 356 82.69 -19.47 -24.60
C LEU A 356 83.63 -18.59 -25.44
N VAL A 357 83.73 -18.87 -26.73
CA VAL A 357 84.42 -18.02 -27.71
C VAL A 357 83.38 -17.23 -28.50
N VAL A 358 83.52 -15.91 -28.55
CA VAL A 358 82.54 -15.00 -29.17
C VAL A 358 83.18 -14.24 -30.32
N ASP A 359 82.60 -14.38 -31.51
CA ASP A 359 82.87 -13.54 -32.68
C ASP A 359 82.25 -12.15 -32.45
N GLY A 360 83.10 -11.21 -32.07
CA GLY A 360 82.69 -9.91 -31.59
C GLY A 360 81.98 -9.09 -32.65
N TYR A 361 82.56 -8.93 -33.84
CA TYR A 361 81.96 -8.09 -34.88
C TYR A 361 80.75 -8.73 -35.55
N ASN A 362 80.68 -10.06 -35.68
CA ASN A 362 79.45 -10.70 -36.14
C ASN A 362 78.29 -10.45 -35.17
N VAL A 363 78.52 -10.60 -33.86
CA VAL A 363 77.50 -10.32 -32.84
C VAL A 363 77.09 -8.85 -32.83
N THR A 364 78.01 -7.89 -32.92
CA THR A 364 77.64 -6.46 -32.90
C THR A 364 76.97 -6.00 -34.19
N LYS A 365 77.45 -6.44 -35.36
CA LYS A 365 76.83 -6.12 -36.67
C LYS A 365 75.45 -6.78 -36.80
N THR A 366 75.22 -7.93 -36.16
CA THR A 366 73.88 -8.56 -36.05
C THR A 366 72.95 -7.82 -35.08
N GLY A 367 73.47 -7.31 -33.95
CA GLY A 367 72.65 -6.78 -32.85
C GLY A 367 72.35 -5.29 -32.90
N TYR A 368 73.28 -4.46 -33.36
CA TYR A 368 73.16 -2.99 -33.35
C TYR A 368 74.09 -2.32 -34.40
N PRO A 369 73.92 -2.65 -35.71
CA PRO A 369 74.82 -2.19 -36.78
C PRO A 369 74.88 -0.67 -36.95
N ALA A 370 73.83 0.07 -36.55
CA ALA A 370 73.76 1.53 -36.65
C ALA A 370 74.64 2.29 -35.63
N MET A 371 75.39 1.61 -34.77
CA MET A 371 76.28 2.25 -33.78
C MET A 371 77.73 2.29 -34.28
N PRO A 372 78.55 3.31 -33.91
CA PRO A 372 79.99 3.32 -34.21
C PRO A 372 80.72 2.13 -33.58
N LEU A 373 81.73 1.58 -34.27
CA LEU A 373 82.42 0.33 -33.92
C LEU A 373 83.02 0.30 -32.49
N GLU A 374 83.42 1.44 -31.94
CA GLU A 374 83.85 1.57 -30.54
C GLU A 374 82.68 1.35 -29.55
N LYS A 375 81.55 2.04 -29.77
CA LYS A 375 80.34 1.89 -28.97
C LYS A 375 79.72 0.50 -29.13
N GLN A 376 79.86 -0.11 -30.31
CA GLN A 376 79.52 -1.52 -30.53
C GLN A 376 80.33 -2.45 -29.59
N ARG A 377 81.66 -2.34 -29.60
CA ARG A 377 82.56 -3.16 -28.77
C ARG A 377 82.30 -3.00 -27.28
N LEU A 378 82.19 -1.77 -26.80
CA LEU A 378 81.86 -1.48 -25.38
C LEU A 378 80.53 -2.10 -24.96
N ARG A 379 79.49 -2.03 -25.81
CA ARG A 379 78.17 -2.61 -25.52
C ARG A 379 78.20 -4.14 -25.46
N LEU A 380 78.96 -4.80 -26.33
CA LEU A 380 79.11 -6.26 -26.28
C LEU A 380 79.86 -6.70 -25.02
N LEU A 381 81.00 -6.06 -24.74
CA LEU A 381 81.83 -6.42 -23.59
C LEU A 381 81.11 -6.20 -22.26
N GLY A 382 80.32 -5.12 -22.11
CA GLY A 382 79.48 -4.91 -20.94
C GLY A 382 78.45 -6.03 -20.71
N GLY A 383 77.80 -6.50 -21.78
CA GLY A 383 76.89 -7.65 -21.70
C GLY A 383 77.60 -8.96 -21.36
N LEU A 384 78.72 -9.24 -22.02
CA LEU A 384 79.54 -10.43 -21.74
C LEU A 384 80.09 -10.44 -20.31
N ALA A 385 80.34 -9.28 -19.70
CA ALA A 385 80.72 -9.17 -18.29
C ALA A 385 79.63 -9.70 -17.35
N GLY A 386 78.37 -9.31 -17.59
CA GLY A 386 77.22 -9.82 -16.85
C GLY A 386 77.05 -11.33 -17.02
N LEU A 387 77.26 -11.85 -18.23
CA LEU A 387 77.20 -13.28 -18.52
C LEU A 387 78.34 -14.07 -17.86
N ALA A 388 79.57 -13.54 -17.85
CA ALA A 388 80.73 -14.13 -17.20
C ALA A 388 80.65 -14.06 -15.66
N ALA A 389 79.96 -13.07 -15.09
CA ALA A 389 79.66 -13.02 -13.65
C ALA A 389 78.53 -13.97 -13.22
N GLN A 390 77.69 -14.42 -14.16
CA GLN A 390 76.57 -15.34 -13.93
C GLN A 390 76.86 -16.80 -14.28
N SER A 391 78.05 -17.11 -14.82
CA SER A 391 78.42 -18.46 -15.25
C SER A 391 79.85 -18.84 -14.87
N ASN A 392 80.10 -20.13 -14.67
CA ASN A 392 81.44 -20.67 -14.42
C ASN A 392 82.25 -20.89 -15.74
N ALA A 393 81.78 -20.33 -16.86
CA ALA A 393 82.42 -20.47 -18.17
C ALA A 393 83.57 -19.46 -18.33
N GLU A 394 84.67 -19.90 -18.94
CA GLU A 394 85.72 -19.01 -19.41
C GLU A 394 85.23 -18.27 -20.66
N VAL A 395 85.12 -16.94 -20.62
CA VAL A 395 84.61 -16.15 -21.75
C VAL A 395 85.78 -15.47 -22.49
N THR A 396 85.85 -15.65 -23.80
CA THR A 396 86.85 -15.06 -24.70
C THR A 396 86.14 -14.39 -25.88
N CYS A 397 86.16 -13.05 -25.94
CA CYS A 397 85.63 -12.29 -27.06
C CYS A 397 86.77 -11.98 -28.05
N VAL A 398 86.58 -12.29 -29.33
CA VAL A 398 87.56 -12.05 -30.40
C VAL A 398 87.02 -10.95 -31.32
N PHE A 399 87.84 -9.93 -31.60
CA PHE A 399 87.54 -8.91 -32.61
C PHE A 399 88.58 -8.93 -33.73
N ASP A 400 88.20 -8.46 -34.91
CA ASP A 400 89.12 -8.34 -36.03
C ASP A 400 90.08 -7.15 -35.83
N GLY A 401 91.37 -7.42 -35.97
CA GLY A 401 92.45 -6.44 -35.89
C GLY A 401 92.53 -5.47 -37.08
N ALA A 402 91.95 -5.80 -38.23
CA ALA A 402 92.00 -4.97 -39.43
C ALA A 402 91.13 -3.71 -39.34
N GLU A 403 90.08 -3.69 -38.50
CA GLU A 403 89.21 -2.52 -38.28
C GLU A 403 89.77 -1.52 -37.23
N LEU A 404 91.07 -1.59 -36.90
CA LEU A 404 91.72 -0.75 -35.88
C LEU A 404 92.78 0.21 -36.47
N ALA A 405 92.48 1.51 -36.42
CA ALA A 405 93.39 2.57 -36.84
C ALA A 405 94.46 2.96 -35.78
N ALA A 406 94.34 2.47 -34.55
CA ALA A 406 95.28 2.72 -33.45
C ALA A 406 95.19 1.62 -32.36
N PRO A 407 96.21 1.43 -31.51
CA PRO A 407 96.13 0.53 -30.35
C PRO A 407 95.05 1.01 -29.37
N VAL A 408 93.99 0.22 -29.21
CA VAL A 408 92.84 0.58 -28.36
C VAL A 408 93.04 0.10 -26.93
N LEU A 409 93.21 1.06 -26.02
CA LEU A 409 93.33 0.83 -24.57
C LEU A 409 91.96 0.55 -23.92
N LEU A 410 91.37 -0.60 -24.26
CA LEU A 410 90.20 -1.13 -23.55
C LEU A 410 90.64 -1.86 -22.29
N ALA A 411 90.16 -1.42 -21.13
CA ALA A 411 90.17 -2.23 -19.92
C ALA A 411 89.10 -3.34 -20.07
N PRO A 412 89.47 -4.64 -20.15
CA PRO A 412 88.49 -5.70 -20.30
C PRO A 412 87.65 -5.85 -19.03
N PRO A 413 86.32 -6.05 -19.14
CA PRO A 413 85.50 -6.33 -17.97
C PRO A 413 85.89 -7.64 -17.26
N ARG A 414 85.71 -7.67 -15.93
CA ARG A 414 86.02 -8.86 -15.11
C ARG A 414 85.30 -10.10 -15.66
N GLY A 415 86.04 -11.21 -15.80
CA GLY A 415 85.53 -12.48 -16.31
C GLY A 415 85.60 -12.65 -17.85
N VAL A 416 85.86 -11.59 -18.62
CA VAL A 416 85.92 -11.64 -20.08
C VAL A 416 87.35 -11.39 -20.57
N ARG A 417 87.98 -12.41 -21.16
CA ARG A 417 89.17 -12.22 -21.99
C ARG A 417 88.78 -11.55 -23.30
N VAL A 418 89.55 -10.56 -23.75
CA VAL A 418 89.32 -9.86 -25.02
C VAL A 418 90.57 -9.96 -25.87
N LEU A 419 90.45 -10.56 -27.04
CA LEU A 419 91.52 -10.76 -28.00
C LEU A 419 91.23 -10.01 -29.30
N PHE A 420 92.29 -9.56 -29.97
CA PHE A 420 92.25 -9.00 -31.31
C PHE A 420 93.10 -9.87 -32.24
N SER A 421 92.67 -10.10 -33.48
CA SER A 421 93.52 -10.80 -34.45
C SER A 421 94.76 -9.96 -34.79
N LYS A 422 95.87 -10.63 -35.15
CA LYS A 422 97.08 -9.94 -35.62
C LYS A 422 96.80 -9.29 -36.99
N PRO A 423 97.39 -8.14 -37.33
CA PRO A 423 97.19 -7.52 -38.64
C PRO A 423 97.47 -8.50 -39.78
N GLY A 424 96.50 -8.69 -40.68
CA GLY A 424 96.55 -9.68 -41.77
C GLY A 424 95.96 -11.06 -41.44
N GLN A 425 95.43 -11.30 -40.23
CA GLN A 425 94.63 -12.48 -39.87
C GLN A 425 93.20 -12.07 -39.53
N THR A 426 92.20 -12.85 -39.96
CA THR A 426 90.80 -12.59 -39.59
C THR A 426 90.49 -13.05 -38.17
N ALA A 427 89.41 -12.54 -37.58
CA ALA A 427 88.87 -13.08 -36.32
C ALA A 427 88.56 -14.58 -36.43
N ASP A 428 88.05 -15.03 -37.58
CA ASP A 428 87.60 -16.40 -37.85
C ASP A 428 88.73 -17.43 -37.73
N GLU A 429 89.91 -17.12 -38.28
CA GLU A 429 91.07 -18.00 -38.18
C GLU A 429 91.56 -18.08 -36.72
N LEU A 430 91.56 -16.97 -35.98
CA LEU A 430 91.91 -16.96 -34.57
C LEU A 430 90.90 -17.77 -33.73
N ILE A 431 89.60 -17.67 -34.01
CA ILE A 431 88.55 -18.48 -33.35
C ILE A 431 88.78 -19.98 -33.66
N ARG A 432 89.00 -20.35 -34.92
CA ARG A 432 89.32 -21.73 -35.33
C ARG A 432 90.60 -22.26 -34.66
N ARG A 433 91.62 -21.42 -34.47
CA ARG A 433 92.86 -21.75 -33.76
C ARG A 433 92.63 -21.96 -32.26
N LEU A 434 91.86 -21.09 -31.60
CA LEU A 434 91.49 -21.23 -30.19
C LEU A 434 90.74 -22.55 -29.95
N VAL A 435 89.73 -22.86 -30.76
CA VAL A 435 88.98 -24.13 -30.65
C VAL A 435 89.89 -25.35 -30.80
N ARG A 436 90.87 -25.32 -31.71
CA ARG A 436 91.83 -26.42 -31.93
C ARG A 436 92.93 -26.52 -30.86
N ALA A 437 93.15 -25.48 -30.08
CA ALA A 437 94.11 -25.49 -28.97
C ALA A 437 93.50 -26.06 -27.68
N GLU A 438 92.17 -26.10 -27.56
CA GLU A 438 91.49 -26.73 -26.44
C GLU A 438 91.56 -28.27 -26.52
N PRO A 439 91.70 -28.96 -25.38
CA PRO A 439 91.92 -30.40 -25.37
C PRO A 439 90.62 -31.14 -25.69
N PRO A 440 90.68 -32.27 -26.43
CA PRO A 440 89.51 -33.04 -26.81
C PRO A 440 88.75 -33.52 -25.56
N GLY A 441 87.52 -33.05 -25.40
CA GLY A 441 86.66 -33.30 -24.24
C GLY A 441 86.28 -32.05 -23.43
N ARG A 442 86.98 -30.92 -23.59
CA ARG A 442 86.54 -29.64 -23.00
C ARG A 442 85.28 -29.11 -23.71
N PRO A 443 84.22 -28.68 -23.01
CA PRO A 443 83.05 -28.07 -23.66
C PRO A 443 83.36 -26.68 -24.22
N VAL A 444 83.67 -26.59 -25.51
CA VAL A 444 83.84 -25.31 -26.22
C VAL A 444 82.52 -24.89 -26.90
N VAL A 445 82.14 -23.63 -26.77
CA VAL A 445 80.94 -23.02 -27.34
C VAL A 445 81.38 -21.83 -28.18
N VAL A 446 81.03 -21.80 -29.47
CA VAL A 446 81.39 -20.71 -30.39
C VAL A 446 80.16 -19.93 -30.78
N VAL A 447 80.15 -18.62 -30.52
CA VAL A 447 79.06 -17.73 -30.95
C VAL A 447 79.48 -16.96 -32.19
N SER A 448 78.86 -17.27 -33.33
CA SER A 448 78.85 -16.47 -34.56
C SER A 448 77.56 -16.74 -35.34
N SER A 449 77.22 -15.89 -36.30
CA SER A 449 76.18 -16.15 -37.30
C SER A 449 76.75 -16.57 -38.66
N ASP A 450 78.08 -16.53 -38.82
CA ASP A 450 78.71 -17.03 -40.03
C ASP A 450 78.71 -18.57 -40.03
N ARG A 451 78.27 -19.15 -41.15
CA ARG A 451 78.16 -20.60 -41.32
C ARG A 451 79.51 -21.28 -41.50
N GLU A 452 80.44 -20.66 -42.22
CA GLU A 452 81.77 -21.23 -42.41
C GLU A 452 82.52 -21.29 -41.07
N VAL A 453 82.36 -20.26 -40.22
CA VAL A 453 82.91 -20.27 -38.85
C VAL A 453 82.24 -21.33 -38.00
N ALA A 454 80.90 -21.40 -38.00
CA ALA A 454 80.13 -22.38 -37.24
C ALA A 454 80.49 -23.83 -37.60
N ASP A 455 80.50 -24.17 -38.90
CA ASP A 455 80.78 -25.52 -39.40
C ASP A 455 82.25 -25.90 -39.18
N GLY A 456 83.18 -24.95 -39.43
CA GLY A 456 84.61 -25.15 -39.20
C GLY A 456 84.98 -25.34 -37.72
N CYS A 457 84.22 -24.75 -36.79
CA CYS A 457 84.37 -24.97 -35.35
C CYS A 457 83.66 -26.25 -34.88
N ALA A 458 82.52 -26.60 -35.47
CA ALA A 458 81.82 -27.86 -35.19
C ALA A 458 82.68 -29.07 -35.59
N ALA A 459 83.34 -29.02 -36.75
CA ALA A 459 84.30 -30.03 -37.19
C ALA A 459 85.52 -30.18 -36.24
N ALA A 460 85.84 -29.14 -35.46
CA ALA A 460 86.87 -29.15 -34.43
C ALA A 460 86.33 -29.48 -33.02
N GLY A 461 85.07 -29.88 -32.89
CA GLY A 461 84.47 -30.37 -31.63
C GLY A 461 83.76 -29.30 -30.78
N ALA A 462 83.74 -28.03 -31.19
CA ALA A 462 82.97 -27.00 -30.50
C ALA A 462 81.47 -27.06 -30.83
N ARG A 463 80.64 -26.42 -30.00
CA ARG A 463 79.19 -26.27 -30.22
C ARG A 463 78.90 -24.87 -30.78
N PRO A 464 78.54 -24.72 -32.06
CA PRO A 464 78.16 -23.43 -32.62
C PRO A 464 76.80 -22.96 -32.09
N VAL A 465 76.69 -21.65 -31.82
CA VAL A 465 75.48 -20.99 -31.31
C VAL A 465 75.29 -19.67 -32.07
N ALA A 466 74.09 -19.45 -32.62
CA ALA A 466 73.80 -18.23 -33.39
C ALA A 466 73.92 -16.96 -32.51
N ALA A 467 74.49 -15.87 -33.05
CA ALA A 467 74.63 -14.60 -32.32
C ALA A 467 73.29 -14.05 -31.79
N THR A 468 72.18 -14.32 -32.48
CA THR A 468 70.83 -13.92 -32.07
C THR A 468 70.38 -14.55 -30.74
N LEU A 469 70.89 -15.73 -30.37
CA LEU A 469 70.64 -16.34 -29.06
C LEU A 469 71.44 -15.64 -27.95
N LEU A 470 72.72 -15.34 -28.20
CA LEU A 470 73.54 -14.54 -27.28
C LEU A 470 72.91 -13.15 -27.08
N LEU A 471 72.54 -12.44 -28.15
CA LEU A 471 71.90 -11.12 -28.07
C LEU A 471 70.59 -11.15 -27.27
N LYS A 472 69.74 -12.17 -27.48
CA LYS A 472 68.52 -12.39 -26.68
C LYS A 472 68.83 -12.69 -25.21
N ARG A 473 69.94 -13.40 -24.91
CA ARG A 473 70.37 -13.69 -23.53
C ARG A 473 70.94 -12.44 -22.85
N LEU A 474 71.73 -11.64 -23.56
CA LEU A 474 72.30 -10.40 -23.05
C LEU A 474 71.20 -9.36 -22.78
N ALA A 475 70.17 -9.26 -23.64
CA ALA A 475 69.03 -8.37 -23.45
C ALA A 475 68.06 -8.77 -22.32
N ARG A 476 68.31 -9.89 -21.60
CA ARG A 476 67.63 -10.27 -20.36
C ARG A 476 68.42 -9.85 -19.09
N THR A 477 69.50 -9.09 -19.26
CA THR A 477 70.47 -8.68 -18.22
C THR A 477 70.66 -7.18 -18.21
#